data_AF-A0A9D7XN02-F1
#
_entry.id   AF-A0A9D7XN02-F1
#
_cell.length_a   1.000
_cell.length_b   1.000
_cell.length_c   1.000
_cell.angle_alpha   90.00
_cell.angle_beta   90.00
_cell.angle_gamma   90.00
#
_symmetry.space_group_name_H-M   'P 1'
#
loop_
_entity.id
_entity.type
_entity.pdbx_description
1 polymer ?
#
loop_
_entity_poly.entity_id
_entity_poly.type
_entity_poly.pdbx_seq_one_letter_code
_entity_poly.pdbx_strand_id
1 'polypeptide(L)'
;MTTEGAEAVRRTFLSGFIPGVSPPALDPALPEEAWDAVQAEGVAYPRLSLEFWTSRQRQAANLHEISYRACYKPQLPRHFIERLTQPGERVYDPFSGRGTTALEAALLGRRVAANDVNPLARMLAEPRLTPPEPAAVEARLRLIPCQGSGDGLDLGMFFHADTEAEIRGLRDWLLNRSAAGELDDLDTWIRMVATNRLTGHSPGFFSVYTLPPNQALTADKQRQINAQREQVPSYRDTHALILKKTRQLLTGLEPEQRRNLAFAAQDARFLTGDARETASLLDGCMTLTVTSPPFLDVVDYTGDNWLRCWFTGLDAEAIGRGISTPRTVAGWSETMAATFDELHRLTRPGGFVAFEVGEIRKGKLRLDEVVLPLGLRAGFRAHGVLVNRQTFTKTAHIWGVGNNDKGTNSNRVVLFERV
;
A
#
# COMPACT_ATOMS: atom_id res chain seq x y z
N MET A 1 -37.16 2.93 -6.35
CA MET A 1 -36.65 3.54 -7.59
C MET A 1 -37.53 3.07 -8.72
N THR A 2 -38.03 3.98 -9.57
CA THR A 2 -38.62 3.59 -10.86
C THR A 2 -37.51 3.00 -11.74
N THR A 3 -37.85 2.05 -12.60
CA THR A 3 -36.92 1.34 -13.49
C THR A 3 -36.10 2.31 -14.35
N GLU A 4 -36.70 3.44 -14.75
CA GLU A 4 -36.06 4.52 -15.54
C GLU A 4 -34.96 5.28 -14.76
N GLY A 5 -35.15 5.52 -13.46
CA GLY A 5 -34.16 6.21 -12.63
C GLY A 5 -32.91 5.36 -12.38
N ALA A 6 -33.08 4.04 -12.26
CA ALA A 6 -31.97 3.10 -12.19
C ALA A 6 -31.24 2.98 -13.53
N GLU A 7 -31.94 3.02 -14.66
CA GLU A 7 -31.35 2.97 -16.00
C GLU A 7 -30.54 4.22 -16.35
N ALA A 8 -31.00 5.42 -15.97
CA ALA A 8 -30.27 6.67 -16.17
C ALA A 8 -28.96 6.68 -15.35
N VAL A 9 -29.04 6.25 -14.09
CA VAL A 9 -27.87 6.11 -13.20
C VAL A 9 -26.90 5.03 -13.72
N ARG A 10 -27.40 3.89 -14.23
CA ARG A 10 -26.59 2.84 -14.90
C ARG A 10 -25.88 3.38 -16.14
N ARG A 11 -26.56 4.16 -16.98
CA ARG A 11 -25.94 4.81 -18.15
C ARG A 11 -24.89 5.82 -17.72
N THR A 12 -25.17 6.74 -16.79
CA THR A 12 -24.18 7.74 -16.34
C THR A 12 -22.98 7.13 -15.62
N PHE A 13 -23.18 6.07 -14.83
CA PHE A 13 -22.09 5.35 -14.13
C PHE A 13 -21.18 4.56 -15.08
N LEU A 14 -21.71 4.05 -16.20
CA LEU A 14 -20.93 3.30 -17.20
C LEU A 14 -20.42 4.16 -18.37
N SER A 15 -21.15 5.22 -18.74
CA SER A 15 -20.79 6.13 -19.85
C SER A 15 -19.93 7.31 -19.39
N GLY A 16 -20.00 7.70 -18.12
CA GLY A 16 -19.23 8.82 -17.56
C GLY A 16 -17.78 8.49 -17.19
N PHE A 17 -17.37 7.22 -17.23
CA PHE A 17 -16.04 6.78 -16.79
C PHE A 17 -14.95 6.87 -17.86
N ILE A 18 -15.29 7.28 -19.10
CA ILE A 18 -14.39 7.08 -20.23
C ILE A 18 -14.46 8.19 -21.29
N PRO A 19 -13.49 9.12 -21.31
CA PRO A 19 -13.08 9.78 -22.54
C PRO A 19 -12.10 8.88 -23.31
N GLY A 20 -12.54 8.26 -24.40
CA GLY A 20 -11.64 7.73 -25.44
C GLY A 20 -11.20 6.25 -25.37
N VAL A 21 -11.72 5.43 -24.44
CA VAL A 21 -11.48 3.98 -24.41
C VAL A 21 -12.79 3.23 -24.61
N SER A 22 -12.92 2.43 -25.67
CA SER A 22 -13.99 1.43 -25.71
C SER A 22 -13.74 0.45 -24.56
N PRO A 23 -14.66 0.29 -23.59
CA PRO A 23 -14.49 -0.69 -22.53
C PRO A 23 -14.28 -2.07 -23.17
N PRO A 24 -13.49 -3.00 -22.57
CA PRO A 24 -13.58 -4.40 -22.97
C PRO A 24 -15.05 -4.78 -22.85
N ALA A 25 -15.69 -5.08 -23.98
CA ALA A 25 -17.14 -5.15 -24.16
C ALA A 25 -17.88 -5.44 -22.85
N LEU A 26 -18.33 -4.39 -22.14
CA LEU A 26 -19.25 -4.55 -21.03
C LEU A 26 -20.56 -4.97 -21.70
N ASP A 27 -20.90 -6.25 -21.55
CA ASP A 27 -22.14 -6.82 -22.04
C ASP A 27 -23.30 -5.87 -21.70
N PRO A 28 -24.08 -5.37 -22.67
CA PRO A 28 -25.19 -4.46 -22.41
C PRO A 28 -26.26 -5.06 -21.48
N ALA A 29 -26.20 -6.36 -21.18
CA ALA A 29 -27.00 -7.02 -20.16
C ALA A 29 -26.15 -7.45 -18.94
N LEU A 30 -25.58 -6.50 -18.19
CA LEU A 30 -25.08 -6.82 -16.86
C LEU A 30 -26.24 -7.41 -16.01
N PRO A 31 -26.03 -8.54 -15.32
CA PRO A 31 -27.09 -9.20 -14.56
C PRO A 31 -27.75 -8.25 -13.55
N GLU A 32 -29.07 -8.30 -13.41
CA GLU A 32 -29.77 -7.44 -12.44
C GLU A 32 -29.26 -7.67 -11.01
N GLU A 33 -28.88 -8.91 -10.68
CA GLU A 33 -28.31 -9.30 -9.39
C GLU A 33 -26.92 -8.71 -9.10
N ALA A 34 -26.23 -8.17 -10.11
CA ALA A 34 -24.99 -7.44 -9.93
C ALA A 34 -25.22 -6.03 -9.38
N TRP A 35 -26.44 -5.51 -9.49
CA TRP A 35 -26.79 -4.17 -9.05
C TRP A 35 -27.62 -4.19 -7.76
N ASP A 36 -27.24 -3.34 -6.83
CA ASP A 36 -28.10 -2.91 -5.74
C ASP A 36 -27.94 -1.39 -5.51
N ALA A 37 -28.42 -0.89 -4.37
CA ALA A 37 -28.32 0.53 -4.04
C ALA A 37 -27.89 0.72 -2.58
N VAL A 38 -27.18 1.83 -2.35
CA VAL A 38 -26.85 2.35 -1.02
C VAL A 38 -27.66 3.62 -0.80
N GLN A 39 -28.30 3.73 0.37
CA GLN A 39 -29.03 4.93 0.76
C GLN A 39 -28.11 5.88 1.52
N ALA A 40 -28.04 7.13 1.09
CA ALA A 40 -27.38 8.20 1.83
C ALA A 40 -28.18 9.50 1.65
N GLU A 41 -28.45 10.20 2.75
CA GLU A 41 -29.14 11.50 2.75
C GLU A 41 -30.49 11.50 2.00
N GLY A 42 -31.23 10.37 2.06
CA GLY A 42 -32.51 10.21 1.38
C GLY A 42 -32.42 9.96 -0.13
N VAL A 43 -31.21 9.79 -0.66
CA VAL A 43 -30.92 9.50 -2.07
C VAL A 43 -30.38 8.08 -2.22
N ALA A 44 -30.82 7.39 -3.27
CA ALA A 44 -30.35 6.06 -3.64
C ALA A 44 -29.17 6.17 -4.62
N TYR A 45 -28.00 5.67 -4.22
CA TYR A 45 -26.81 5.59 -5.06
C TYR A 45 -26.61 4.16 -5.57
N PRO A 46 -26.15 3.98 -6.82
CA PRO A 46 -25.97 2.64 -7.38
C PRO A 46 -24.79 1.95 -6.71
N ARG A 47 -24.91 0.63 -6.54
CA ARG A 47 -23.77 -0.22 -6.16
C ARG A 47 -23.68 -1.41 -7.10
N LEU A 48 -22.52 -1.55 -7.74
CA LEU A 48 -22.24 -2.56 -8.76
C LEU A 48 -21.24 -3.58 -8.23
N SER A 49 -21.65 -4.84 -8.21
CA SER A 49 -20.85 -5.97 -7.76
C SER A 49 -20.39 -6.85 -8.93
N LEU A 50 -19.11 -6.77 -9.31
CA LEU A 50 -18.52 -7.54 -10.41
C LEU A 50 -17.09 -7.99 -10.06
N GLU A 51 -16.45 -8.76 -10.93
CA GLU A 51 -15.00 -8.96 -10.91
C GLU A 51 -14.34 -7.89 -11.81
N PHE A 52 -13.95 -6.75 -11.23
CA PHE A 52 -13.37 -5.62 -11.96
C PHE A 52 -11.88 -5.82 -12.30
N TRP A 53 -11.19 -6.61 -11.49
CA TRP A 53 -9.80 -6.98 -11.70
C TRP A 53 -9.54 -8.39 -11.19
N THR A 54 -8.69 -9.13 -11.88
CA THR A 54 -8.46 -10.56 -11.60
C THR A 54 -7.69 -10.79 -10.29
N SER A 55 -7.83 -11.99 -9.72
CA SER A 55 -7.06 -12.43 -8.56
C SER A 55 -5.63 -12.90 -8.89
N ARG A 56 -5.26 -12.98 -10.18
CA ARG A 56 -3.96 -13.53 -10.60
C ARG A 56 -2.82 -12.58 -10.23
N GLN A 57 -1.98 -12.97 -9.27
CA GLN A 57 -0.83 -12.19 -8.78
C GLN A 57 0.21 -11.81 -9.86
N ARG A 58 0.28 -12.53 -11.00
CA ARG A 58 1.41 -12.42 -11.95
C ARG A 58 1.34 -11.29 -12.98
N GLN A 59 0.43 -10.32 -12.83
CA GLN A 59 0.31 -9.20 -13.78
C GLN A 59 0.99 -7.91 -13.32
N ALA A 60 1.37 -7.79 -12.05
CA ALA A 60 1.99 -6.58 -11.53
C ALA A 60 3.52 -6.61 -11.69
N ALA A 61 4.15 -5.44 -11.79
CA ALA A 61 5.60 -5.32 -11.80
C ALA A 61 6.20 -5.91 -10.52
N ASN A 62 7.36 -6.57 -10.63
CA ASN A 62 8.04 -7.18 -9.49
C ASN A 62 8.46 -6.15 -8.41
N LEU A 63 8.51 -4.86 -8.76
CA LEU A 63 8.69 -3.75 -7.82
C LEU A 63 7.64 -3.71 -6.68
N HIS A 64 6.48 -4.36 -6.87
CA HIS A 64 5.46 -4.51 -5.81
C HIS A 64 5.80 -5.58 -4.76
N GLU A 65 6.85 -6.38 -4.95
CA GLU A 65 7.26 -7.43 -4.01
C GLU A 65 8.02 -6.91 -2.77
N ILE A 66 7.55 -5.80 -2.22
CA ILE A 66 7.93 -5.23 -0.93
C ILE A 66 6.75 -5.44 0.03
N SER A 67 6.94 -6.26 1.07
CA SER A 67 5.86 -6.59 2.01
C SER A 67 5.59 -5.48 3.03
N TYR A 68 4.32 -5.12 3.16
CA TYR A 68 3.77 -4.27 4.24
C TYR A 68 2.32 -4.74 4.49
N ARG A 69 1.78 -4.54 5.70
CA ARG A 69 0.41 -4.99 6.00
C ARG A 69 -0.63 -4.09 5.37
N ALA A 70 -1.86 -4.62 5.27
CA ALA A 70 -3.05 -3.90 4.83
C ALA A 70 -2.89 -3.19 3.48
N CYS A 71 -2.16 -3.80 2.53
CA CYS A 71 -2.00 -3.28 1.18
C CYS A 71 -3.04 -3.88 0.23
N TYR A 72 -3.63 -3.08 -0.65
CA TYR A 72 -4.44 -3.58 -1.76
C TYR A 72 -3.57 -4.04 -2.94
N LYS A 73 -4.19 -4.82 -3.84
CA LYS A 73 -3.55 -5.35 -5.06
C LYS A 73 -3.27 -4.21 -6.05
N PRO A 74 -2.15 -4.23 -6.80
CA PRO A 74 -1.82 -3.19 -7.79
C PRO A 74 -2.89 -2.97 -8.87
N GLN A 75 -3.66 -4.00 -9.20
CA GLN A 75 -4.73 -3.90 -10.20
C GLN A 75 -5.85 -2.94 -9.77
N LEU A 76 -6.08 -2.76 -8.47
CA LEU A 76 -7.10 -1.86 -7.95
C LEU A 76 -6.80 -0.40 -8.31
N PRO A 77 -5.67 0.21 -7.89
CA PRO A 77 -5.38 1.58 -8.28
C PRO A 77 -5.16 1.72 -9.77
N ARG A 78 -4.55 0.73 -10.43
CA ARG A 78 -4.38 0.74 -11.88
C ARG A 78 -5.70 0.93 -12.63
N HIS A 79 -6.75 0.22 -12.19
CA HIS A 79 -8.09 0.31 -12.78
C HIS A 79 -8.60 1.76 -12.85
N PHE A 80 -8.43 2.52 -11.76
CA PHE A 80 -8.86 3.92 -11.69
C PHE A 80 -7.89 4.87 -12.39
N ILE A 81 -6.58 4.66 -12.25
CA ILE A 81 -5.56 5.52 -12.88
C ILE A 81 -5.70 5.51 -14.41
N GLU A 82 -5.87 4.34 -15.03
CA GLU A 82 -6.02 4.23 -16.49
C GLU A 82 -7.27 4.92 -17.03
N ARG A 83 -8.32 5.06 -16.21
CA ARG A 83 -9.64 5.58 -16.63
C ARG A 83 -9.84 7.05 -16.30
N LEU A 84 -9.32 7.49 -15.16
CA LEU A 84 -9.63 8.79 -14.57
C LEU A 84 -8.45 9.76 -14.65
N THR A 85 -7.35 9.37 -15.31
CA THR A 85 -6.18 10.23 -15.50
C THR A 85 -5.53 10.05 -16.86
N GLN A 86 -4.84 11.09 -17.32
CA GLN A 86 -3.91 11.10 -18.45
C GLN A 86 -2.46 11.08 -17.98
N PRO A 87 -1.50 10.67 -18.84
CA PRO A 87 -0.07 10.84 -18.54
C PRO A 87 0.28 12.27 -18.12
N GLY A 88 1.19 12.42 -17.15
CA GLY A 88 1.60 13.71 -16.58
C GLY A 88 0.68 14.27 -15.49
N GLU A 89 -0.55 13.76 -15.36
CA GLU A 89 -1.45 14.16 -14.27
C GLU A 89 -1.03 13.58 -12.92
N ARG A 90 -1.48 14.18 -11.82
CA ARG A 90 -1.03 13.81 -10.47
C ARG A 90 -2.03 12.90 -9.76
N VAL A 91 -1.51 11.79 -9.23
CA VAL A 91 -2.24 10.80 -8.43
C VAL A 91 -1.78 10.86 -6.98
N TYR A 92 -2.72 10.75 -6.04
CA TYR A 92 -2.49 10.86 -4.60
C TYR A 92 -2.96 9.63 -3.81
N ASP A 93 -2.25 9.32 -2.72
CA ASP A 93 -2.68 8.39 -1.69
C ASP A 93 -2.34 8.94 -0.29
N PRO A 94 -3.32 9.35 0.53
CA PRO A 94 -3.10 9.85 1.90
C PRO A 94 -2.69 8.80 2.93
N PHE A 95 -2.88 7.51 2.61
CA PHE A 95 -2.61 6.35 3.47
C PHE A 95 -1.71 5.35 2.75
N SER A 96 -0.59 5.85 2.22
CA SER A 96 0.15 5.20 1.16
C SER A 96 0.75 3.85 1.54
N GLY A 97 1.09 3.60 2.80
CA GLY A 97 1.73 2.37 3.26
C GLY A 97 2.98 2.05 2.42
N ARG A 98 2.96 0.92 1.71
CA ARG A 98 4.06 0.60 0.76
C ARG A 98 3.97 1.34 -0.58
N GLY A 99 3.15 2.37 -0.74
CA GLY A 99 2.99 3.16 -1.96
C GLY A 99 2.50 2.38 -3.19
N THR A 100 1.49 1.51 -3.05
CA THR A 100 0.95 0.74 -4.20
C THR A 100 0.36 1.67 -5.27
N THR A 101 -0.47 2.65 -4.87
CA THR A 101 -1.00 3.69 -5.79
C THR A 101 0.10 4.51 -6.43
N ALA A 102 1.07 4.99 -5.63
CA ALA A 102 2.18 5.80 -6.12
C ALA A 102 3.00 5.03 -7.18
N LEU A 103 3.32 3.76 -6.93
CA LEU A 103 4.08 2.96 -7.88
C LEU A 103 3.31 2.68 -9.18
N GLU A 104 2.02 2.32 -9.12
CA GLU A 104 1.23 2.11 -10.34
C GLU A 104 1.05 3.40 -11.15
N ALA A 105 0.82 4.54 -10.47
CA ALA A 105 0.74 5.84 -11.13
C ALA A 105 2.05 6.18 -11.85
N ALA A 106 3.19 6.01 -11.18
CA ALA A 106 4.49 6.26 -11.76
C ALA A 106 4.81 5.31 -12.92
N LEU A 107 4.49 4.01 -12.83
CA LEU A 107 4.67 3.05 -13.92
C LEU A 107 3.85 3.42 -15.17
N LEU A 108 2.71 4.07 -14.97
CA LEU A 108 1.83 4.57 -16.02
C LEU A 108 2.18 6.00 -16.48
N GLY A 109 3.28 6.60 -16.02
CA GLY A 109 3.72 7.93 -16.46
C GLY A 109 2.90 9.09 -15.86
N ARG A 110 2.31 8.89 -14.68
CA ARG A 110 1.67 9.96 -13.89
C ARG A 110 2.65 10.53 -12.88
N ARG A 111 2.41 11.77 -12.45
CA ARG A 111 3.10 12.37 -11.30
C ARG A 111 2.50 11.81 -10.01
N VAL A 112 3.29 11.79 -8.94
CA VAL A 112 2.86 11.13 -7.70
C VAL A 112 2.95 12.05 -6.50
N ALA A 113 1.95 11.95 -5.65
CA ALA A 113 2.00 12.39 -4.27
C ALA A 113 1.57 11.22 -3.37
N ALA A 114 2.18 11.10 -2.21
CA ALA A 114 1.86 10.09 -1.22
C ALA A 114 2.09 10.65 0.18
N ASN A 115 1.22 10.30 1.10
CA ASN A 115 1.37 10.60 2.52
C ASN A 115 1.18 9.30 3.32
N ASP A 116 1.84 9.22 4.47
CA ASP A 116 1.52 8.26 5.50
C ASP A 116 1.98 8.81 6.85
N VAL A 117 1.29 8.49 7.93
CA VAL A 117 1.75 8.86 9.27
C VAL A 117 3.01 8.08 9.68
N ASN A 118 3.22 6.89 9.11
CA ASN A 118 4.39 6.07 9.38
C ASN A 118 5.56 6.44 8.45
N PRO A 119 6.69 6.98 8.98
CA PRO A 119 7.86 7.30 8.15
C PRO A 119 8.46 6.11 7.40
N LEU A 120 8.22 4.86 7.84
CA LEU A 120 8.61 3.67 7.09
C LEU A 120 7.96 3.60 5.71
N ALA A 121 6.75 4.13 5.55
CA ALA A 121 6.01 4.11 4.29
C ALA A 121 6.84 4.75 3.16
N ARG A 122 7.36 5.95 3.40
CA ARG A 122 8.24 6.67 2.47
C ARG A 122 9.48 5.85 2.13
N MET A 123 10.16 5.29 3.14
CA MET A 123 11.37 4.48 2.94
C MET A 123 11.12 3.20 2.14
N LEU A 124 9.91 2.64 2.21
CA LEU A 124 9.50 1.47 1.45
C LEU A 124 8.99 1.82 0.05
N ALA A 125 8.63 3.08 -0.18
CA ALA A 125 7.89 3.49 -1.36
C ALA A 125 8.74 4.25 -2.39
N GLU A 126 9.39 5.32 -1.94
CA GLU A 126 10.09 6.31 -2.78
C GLU A 126 11.26 5.72 -3.59
N PRO A 127 12.13 4.83 -3.05
CA PRO A 127 13.28 4.32 -3.81
C PRO A 127 12.89 3.52 -5.05
N ARG A 128 11.64 3.07 -5.16
CA ARG A 128 11.14 2.32 -6.33
C ARG A 128 10.87 3.22 -7.54
N LEU A 129 10.92 4.54 -7.37
CA LEU A 129 10.84 5.49 -8.49
C LEU A 129 12.21 5.68 -9.19
N THR A 130 13.31 5.31 -8.53
CA THR A 130 14.67 5.40 -9.06
C THR A 130 15.37 4.04 -9.00
N PRO A 131 14.82 2.99 -9.65
CA PRO A 131 15.41 1.65 -9.61
C PRO A 131 16.85 1.66 -10.15
N PRO A 132 17.87 1.29 -9.34
CA PRO A 132 19.26 1.36 -9.74
C PRO A 132 19.67 0.19 -10.63
N GLU A 133 20.82 0.31 -11.27
CA GLU A 133 21.45 -0.82 -11.95
C GLU A 133 22.03 -1.82 -10.93
N PRO A 134 21.80 -3.14 -11.09
CA PRO A 134 22.30 -4.15 -10.17
C PRO A 134 23.81 -4.08 -9.93
N ALA A 135 24.60 -3.72 -10.95
CA ALA A 135 26.04 -3.57 -10.85
C ALA A 135 26.45 -2.40 -9.92
N ALA A 136 25.68 -1.31 -9.91
CA ALA A 136 25.91 -0.18 -9.02
C ALA A 136 25.58 -0.54 -7.57
N VAL A 137 24.50 -1.30 -7.34
CA VAL A 137 24.16 -1.85 -6.02
C VAL A 137 25.25 -2.78 -5.52
N GLU A 138 25.74 -3.69 -6.38
CA GLU A 138 26.84 -4.60 -6.03
C GLU A 138 28.12 -3.84 -5.65
N ALA A 139 28.49 -2.81 -6.43
CA ALA A 139 29.64 -1.97 -6.11
C ALA A 139 29.48 -1.23 -4.79
N ARG A 140 28.28 -0.67 -4.50
CA ARG A 140 27.99 0.01 -3.23
C ARG A 140 28.07 -0.96 -2.05
N LEU A 141 27.50 -2.16 -2.17
CA LEU A 141 27.54 -3.18 -1.11
C LEU A 141 28.97 -3.57 -0.71
N ARG A 142 29.93 -3.58 -1.64
CA ARG A 142 31.35 -3.86 -1.33
C ARG A 142 32.01 -2.80 -0.44
N LEU A 143 31.44 -1.60 -0.36
CA LEU A 143 31.94 -0.51 0.48
C LEU A 143 31.33 -0.56 1.89
N ILE A 144 30.20 -1.25 2.06
CA ILE A 144 29.50 -1.34 3.34
C ILE A 144 30.25 -2.33 4.24
N PRO A 145 30.61 -1.95 5.48
CA PRO A 145 31.24 -2.86 6.42
C PRO A 145 30.34 -4.06 6.76
N CYS A 146 30.93 -5.26 6.86
CA CYS A 146 30.25 -6.48 7.33
C CYS A 146 30.19 -6.59 8.86
N GLN A 147 30.50 -5.52 9.57
CA GLN A 147 30.52 -5.43 11.04
C GLN A 147 29.98 -4.06 11.43
N GLY A 148 29.20 -4.01 12.50
CA GLY A 148 28.67 -2.76 13.05
C GLY A 148 28.65 -2.76 14.57
N SER A 149 28.18 -1.66 15.12
CA SER A 149 28.18 -1.38 16.55
C SER A 149 27.17 -2.25 17.28
N GLY A 150 27.57 -2.74 18.46
CA GLY A 150 26.66 -3.36 19.41
C GLY A 150 25.81 -2.30 20.13
N ASP A 151 24.53 -2.58 20.29
CA ASP A 151 23.56 -1.72 21.00
C ASP A 151 22.89 -2.43 22.19
N GLY A 152 23.40 -3.60 22.57
CA GLY A 152 22.86 -4.41 23.66
C GLY A 152 21.58 -5.19 23.33
N LEU A 153 21.06 -5.07 22.11
CA LEU A 153 19.89 -5.82 21.67
C LEU A 153 20.28 -7.24 21.24
N ASP A 154 19.75 -8.26 21.92
CA ASP A 154 19.90 -9.66 21.50
C ASP A 154 19.00 -9.95 20.29
N LEU A 155 19.61 -10.25 19.14
CA LEU A 155 18.92 -10.66 17.91
C LEU A 155 19.24 -12.11 17.51
N GLY A 156 19.92 -12.87 18.37
CA GLY A 156 20.37 -14.24 18.09
C GLY A 156 19.24 -15.25 17.92
N MET A 157 18.00 -14.90 18.30
CA MET A 157 16.80 -15.68 17.99
C MET A 157 16.33 -15.52 16.54
N PHE A 158 16.72 -14.44 15.85
CA PHE A 158 16.41 -14.20 14.45
C PHE A 158 17.58 -14.56 13.54
N PHE A 159 18.82 -14.22 13.94
CA PHE A 159 19.97 -14.18 13.04
C PHE A 159 21.14 -15.03 13.56
N HIS A 160 21.93 -15.53 12.61
CA HIS A 160 23.26 -16.05 12.89
C HIS A 160 24.20 -14.88 13.26
N ALA A 161 25.20 -15.10 14.11
CA ALA A 161 26.10 -14.04 14.60
C ALA A 161 26.73 -13.21 13.47
N ASP A 162 27.31 -13.87 12.45
CA ASP A 162 27.91 -13.17 11.30
C ASP A 162 26.87 -12.38 10.49
N THR A 163 25.66 -12.92 10.32
CA THR A 163 24.56 -12.22 9.63
C THR A 163 24.11 -11.01 10.44
N GLU A 164 24.01 -11.13 11.76
CA GLU A 164 23.69 -10.01 12.63
C GLU A 164 24.75 -8.91 12.52
N ALA A 165 26.04 -9.28 12.51
CA ALA A 165 27.14 -8.34 12.36
C ALA A 165 27.07 -7.57 11.02
N GLU A 166 26.73 -8.26 9.92
CA GLU A 166 26.50 -7.61 8.64
C GLU A 166 25.27 -6.68 8.65
N ILE A 167 24.15 -7.09 9.27
CA ILE A 167 22.97 -6.24 9.43
C ILE A 167 23.32 -4.95 10.20
N ARG A 168 24.12 -5.08 11.26
CA ARG A 168 24.60 -3.92 12.04
C ARG A 168 25.52 -3.02 11.22
N GLY A 169 26.41 -3.60 10.41
CA GLY A 169 27.26 -2.84 9.50
C GLY A 169 26.47 -2.07 8.44
N LEU A 170 25.46 -2.71 7.83
CA LEU A 170 24.47 -2.06 6.95
C LEU A 170 23.75 -0.92 7.65
N ARG A 171 23.25 -1.17 8.87
CA ARG A 171 22.52 -0.19 9.68
C ARG A 171 23.39 1.04 9.96
N ASP A 172 24.59 0.84 10.49
CA ASP A 172 25.50 1.93 10.86
C ASP A 172 25.90 2.76 9.64
N TRP A 173 26.24 2.10 8.52
CA TRP A 173 26.52 2.78 7.26
C TRP A 173 25.37 3.72 6.86
N LEU A 174 24.14 3.19 6.81
CA LEU A 174 22.97 3.92 6.36
C LEU A 174 22.58 5.05 7.32
N LEU A 175 22.68 4.83 8.63
CA LEU A 175 22.38 5.85 9.64
C LEU A 175 23.42 6.97 9.66
N ASN A 176 24.71 6.64 9.57
CA ASN A 176 25.79 7.63 9.53
C ASN A 176 25.67 8.50 8.27
N ARG A 177 25.43 7.90 7.10
CA ARG A 177 25.19 8.66 5.86
C ARG A 177 23.92 9.50 5.93
N SER A 178 22.85 8.98 6.53
CA SER A 178 21.63 9.76 6.75
C SER A 178 21.88 10.97 7.66
N ALA A 179 22.62 10.79 8.76
CA ALA A 179 22.95 11.86 9.70
C ALA A 179 23.88 12.92 9.08
N ALA A 180 24.77 12.51 8.18
CA ALA A 180 25.66 13.40 7.43
C ALA A 180 24.98 14.08 6.23
N GLY A 181 23.72 13.73 5.90
CA GLY A 181 23.03 14.26 4.71
C GLY A 181 23.59 13.72 3.39
N GLU A 182 24.27 12.58 3.40
CA GLU A 182 24.95 11.97 2.25
C GLU A 182 24.19 10.79 1.63
N LEU A 183 23.01 10.47 2.15
CA LEU A 183 22.19 9.35 1.68
C LEU A 183 21.75 9.58 0.22
N ASP A 184 22.15 8.69 -0.68
CA ASP A 184 21.82 8.78 -2.11
C ASP A 184 20.80 7.71 -2.55
N ASP A 185 20.45 7.69 -3.85
CA ASP A 185 19.50 6.74 -4.43
C ASP A 185 19.92 5.26 -4.24
N LEU A 186 21.23 4.97 -4.26
CA LEU A 186 21.71 3.61 -4.02
C LEU A 186 21.54 3.21 -2.56
N ASP A 187 21.88 4.10 -1.63
CA ASP A 187 21.69 3.88 -0.20
C ASP A 187 20.22 3.71 0.16
N THR A 188 19.33 4.55 -0.40
CA THR A 188 17.88 4.45 -0.15
C THR A 188 17.30 3.15 -0.70
N TRP A 189 17.74 2.69 -1.88
CA TRP A 189 17.35 1.40 -2.43
C TRP A 189 17.84 0.23 -1.57
N ILE A 190 19.12 0.23 -1.17
CA ILE A 190 19.70 -0.80 -0.29
C ILE A 190 18.96 -0.82 1.04
N ARG A 191 18.70 0.34 1.64
CA ARG A 191 17.91 0.47 2.88
C ARG A 191 16.53 -0.14 2.73
N MET A 192 15.80 0.16 1.66
CA MET A 192 14.48 -0.41 1.39
C MET A 192 14.53 -1.94 1.30
N VAL A 193 15.46 -2.49 0.51
CA VAL A 193 15.57 -3.94 0.31
C VAL A 193 15.96 -4.62 1.62
N ALA A 194 16.99 -4.13 2.32
CA ALA A 194 17.44 -4.66 3.60
C ALA A 194 16.32 -4.64 4.65
N THR A 195 15.65 -3.50 4.82
CA THR A 195 14.50 -3.34 5.73
C THR A 195 13.41 -4.38 5.45
N ASN A 196 13.14 -4.67 4.17
CA ASN A 196 12.13 -5.65 3.79
C ASN A 196 12.60 -7.11 3.93
N ARG A 197 13.91 -7.36 4.04
CA ARG A 197 14.53 -8.69 4.13
C ARG A 197 14.93 -9.10 5.55
N LEU A 198 14.79 -8.22 6.54
CA LEU A 198 15.07 -8.52 7.95
C LEU A 198 14.35 -9.78 8.43
N THR A 199 13.04 -9.89 8.23
CA THR A 199 12.24 -11.04 8.69
C THR A 199 11.42 -11.64 7.57
N GLY A 200 11.28 -12.97 7.55
CA GLY A 200 10.32 -13.65 6.68
C GLY A 200 10.40 -15.17 6.75
N HIS A 201 9.69 -15.83 5.83
CA HIS A 201 9.38 -17.26 5.90
C HIS A 201 10.06 -18.10 4.81
N SER A 202 11.00 -17.53 4.06
CA SER A 202 11.71 -18.19 2.97
C SER A 202 13.23 -17.97 3.06
N PRO A 203 14.05 -18.76 2.34
CA PRO A 203 15.51 -18.62 2.36
C PRO A 203 16.07 -17.29 1.84
N GLY A 204 15.21 -16.43 1.26
CA GLY A 204 15.58 -15.12 0.73
C GLY A 204 15.55 -13.98 1.77
N PHE A 205 15.39 -14.31 3.05
CA PHE A 205 15.39 -13.39 4.19
C PHE A 205 16.66 -13.57 5.03
N PHE A 206 17.01 -12.55 5.81
CA PHE A 206 18.17 -12.61 6.70
C PHE A 206 17.91 -13.48 7.92
N SER A 207 16.65 -13.53 8.39
CA SER A 207 16.28 -14.30 9.57
C SER A 207 16.14 -15.79 9.28
N VAL A 208 16.12 -16.58 10.36
CA VAL A 208 15.39 -17.85 10.41
C VAL A 208 13.90 -17.64 10.10
N TYR A 209 13.12 -18.71 9.99
CA TYR A 209 11.69 -18.61 9.74
C TYR A 209 10.99 -17.66 10.75
N THR A 210 10.29 -16.65 10.23
CA THR A 210 9.35 -15.82 10.99
C THR A 210 7.96 -15.83 10.35
N LEU A 211 6.95 -15.35 11.09
CA LEU A 211 5.57 -15.38 10.62
C LEU A 211 5.35 -14.47 9.39
N PRO A 212 4.62 -14.93 8.36
CA PRO A 212 4.17 -14.08 7.26
C PRO A 212 3.26 -12.93 7.73
N PRO A 213 3.24 -11.77 7.03
CA PRO A 213 3.96 -11.46 5.81
C PRO A 213 5.28 -10.71 6.07
N ASN A 214 6.09 -11.13 7.07
CA ASN A 214 7.37 -10.55 7.55
C ASN A 214 7.22 -9.87 8.92
N GLN A 215 6.66 -10.60 9.88
CA GLN A 215 6.45 -10.10 11.25
C GLN A 215 7.68 -10.39 12.09
N ALA A 216 8.21 -9.38 12.78
CA ALA A 216 9.17 -9.58 13.86
C ALA A 216 8.38 -9.74 15.16
N LEU A 217 8.27 -10.96 15.68
CA LEU A 217 7.62 -11.18 16.98
C LEU A 217 8.53 -10.73 18.13
N THR A 218 7.99 -10.73 19.36
CA THR A 218 8.80 -10.63 20.58
C THR A 218 9.84 -11.76 20.62
N ALA A 219 10.99 -11.50 21.27
CA ALA A 219 12.07 -12.47 21.46
C ALA A 219 11.59 -13.86 21.90
N ASP A 220 10.77 -13.92 22.96
CA ASP A 220 10.31 -15.19 23.53
C ASP A 220 9.42 -15.99 22.58
N LYS A 221 8.49 -15.31 21.89
CA LYS A 221 7.67 -15.95 20.86
C LYS A 221 8.51 -16.48 19.70
N GLN A 222 9.54 -15.76 19.27
CA GLN A 222 10.42 -16.25 18.22
C GLN A 222 11.23 -17.48 18.68
N ARG A 223 11.74 -17.47 19.92
CA ARG A 223 12.43 -18.64 20.51
C ARG A 223 11.51 -19.86 20.59
N GLN A 224 10.24 -19.67 20.94
CA GLN A 224 9.23 -20.73 20.92
C GLN A 224 9.01 -21.30 19.51
N ILE A 225 8.91 -20.45 18.49
CA ILE A 225 8.78 -20.89 17.09
C ILE A 225 10.00 -21.70 16.65
N ASN A 226 11.20 -21.23 16.99
CA ASN A 226 12.45 -21.92 16.68
C ASN A 226 12.48 -23.32 17.32
N ALA A 227 12.11 -23.42 18.61
CA ALA A 227 12.03 -24.70 19.32
C ALA A 227 10.98 -25.65 18.71
N GLN A 228 9.77 -25.15 18.42
CA GLN A 228 8.70 -25.94 17.80
C GLN A 228 9.04 -26.44 16.40
N ARG A 229 9.86 -25.69 15.67
CA ARG A 229 10.31 -26.04 14.31
C ARG A 229 11.65 -26.76 14.27
N GLU A 230 12.28 -26.97 15.43
CA GLU A 230 13.63 -27.53 15.55
C GLU A 230 14.65 -26.78 14.66
N GLN A 231 14.57 -25.44 14.66
CA GLN A 231 15.37 -24.56 13.81
C GLN A 231 16.25 -23.63 14.64
N VAL A 232 17.45 -23.38 14.12
CA VAL A 232 18.34 -22.32 14.58
C VAL A 232 18.70 -21.41 13.40
N PRO A 233 19.01 -20.13 13.64
CA PRO A 233 19.48 -19.25 12.58
C PRO A 233 20.77 -19.76 11.94
N SER A 234 20.70 -20.01 10.63
CA SER A 234 21.87 -20.31 9.80
C SER A 234 22.47 -19.02 9.25
N TYR A 235 23.76 -19.02 8.93
CA TYR A 235 24.37 -17.88 8.22
C TYR A 235 23.62 -17.55 6.92
N ARG A 236 23.44 -16.25 6.70
CA ARG A 236 22.86 -15.60 5.53
C ARG A 236 23.75 -14.42 5.16
N ASP A 237 24.35 -14.47 3.98
CA ASP A 237 25.07 -13.35 3.38
C ASP A 237 24.06 -12.26 2.98
N THR A 238 24.06 -11.16 3.73
CA THR A 238 23.09 -10.08 3.57
C THR A 238 23.27 -9.36 2.24
N HIS A 239 24.52 -9.14 1.82
CA HIS A 239 24.85 -8.45 0.58
C HIS A 239 24.40 -9.27 -0.64
N ALA A 240 24.68 -10.58 -0.65
CA ALA A 240 24.22 -11.49 -1.70
C ALA A 240 22.69 -11.55 -1.77
N LEU A 241 22.00 -11.56 -0.63
CA LEU A 241 20.53 -11.56 -0.58
C LEU A 241 19.92 -10.23 -1.05
N ILE A 242 20.52 -9.09 -0.72
CA ILE A 242 20.11 -7.76 -1.22
C ILE A 242 20.27 -7.70 -2.73
N LEU A 243 21.43 -8.14 -3.26
CA LEU A 243 21.69 -8.14 -4.69
C LEU A 243 20.76 -9.09 -5.44
N LYS A 244 20.52 -10.29 -4.89
CA LYS A 244 19.56 -11.25 -5.45
C LYS A 244 18.15 -10.66 -5.48
N LYS A 245 17.68 -10.05 -4.39
CA LYS A 245 16.35 -9.44 -4.35
C LYS A 245 16.25 -8.24 -5.28
N THR A 246 17.31 -7.43 -5.41
CA THR A 246 17.39 -6.33 -6.38
C THR A 246 17.16 -6.85 -7.80
N ARG A 247 17.91 -7.88 -8.22
CA ARG A 247 17.72 -8.49 -9.55
C ARG A 247 16.29 -8.99 -9.75
N GLN A 248 15.68 -9.62 -8.74
CA GLN A 248 14.30 -10.09 -8.79
C GLN A 248 13.28 -8.95 -8.96
N LEU A 249 13.43 -7.86 -8.20
CA LEU A 249 12.54 -6.69 -8.25
C LEU A 249 12.57 -6.00 -9.63
N LEU A 250 13.71 -6.06 -10.31
CA LEU A 250 13.93 -5.42 -11.61
C LEU A 250 13.61 -6.31 -12.81
N THR A 251 13.37 -7.61 -12.60
CA THR A 251 12.98 -8.54 -13.66
C THR A 251 11.69 -8.09 -14.33
N GLY A 252 11.70 -8.00 -15.68
CA GLY A 252 10.53 -7.61 -16.47
C GLY A 252 10.16 -6.13 -16.39
N LEU A 253 11.05 -5.28 -15.87
CA LEU A 253 10.86 -3.83 -15.88
C LEU A 253 11.27 -3.26 -17.25
N GLU A 254 10.27 -2.85 -18.03
CA GLU A 254 10.45 -2.39 -19.40
C GLU A 254 11.11 -1.00 -19.50
N PRO A 255 11.81 -0.67 -20.62
CA PRO A 255 12.46 0.63 -20.79
C PRO A 255 11.51 1.82 -20.66
N GLU A 256 10.25 1.67 -21.11
CA GLU A 256 9.22 2.71 -20.95
C GLU A 256 8.86 2.93 -19.48
N GLN A 257 8.67 1.85 -18.72
CA GLN A 257 8.39 1.93 -17.29
C GLN A 257 9.53 2.61 -16.54
N ARG A 258 10.79 2.33 -16.89
CA ARG A 258 11.95 3.03 -16.31
C ARG A 258 11.91 4.54 -16.58
N ARG A 259 11.58 4.95 -17.81
CA ARG A 259 11.41 6.38 -18.14
C ARG A 259 10.26 7.01 -17.36
N ASN A 260 9.14 6.31 -17.23
CA ASN A 260 7.97 6.79 -16.50
C ASN A 260 8.26 6.96 -14.99
N LEU A 261 8.96 6.00 -14.39
CA LEU A 261 9.43 6.08 -12.99
C LEU A 261 10.37 7.27 -12.79
N ALA A 262 11.36 7.45 -13.68
CA ALA A 262 12.28 8.58 -13.63
C ALA A 262 11.57 9.93 -13.83
N PHE A 263 10.56 9.99 -14.72
CA PHE A 263 9.71 11.17 -14.90
C PHE A 263 8.95 11.51 -13.61
N ALA A 264 8.32 10.53 -12.98
CA ALA A 264 7.61 10.74 -11.73
C ALA A 264 8.55 11.14 -10.58
N ALA A 265 9.78 10.61 -10.55
CA ALA A 265 10.77 10.92 -9.52
C ALA A 265 11.20 12.40 -9.50
N GLN A 266 11.14 13.11 -10.64
CA GLN A 266 11.57 14.51 -10.74
C GLN A 266 10.82 15.46 -9.81
N ASP A 267 9.55 15.15 -9.50
CA ASP A 267 8.70 15.99 -8.65
C ASP A 267 7.75 15.18 -7.74
N ALA A 268 8.15 13.95 -7.42
CA ALA A 268 7.45 13.10 -6.49
C ALA A 268 7.36 13.80 -5.11
N ARG A 269 6.18 13.73 -4.49
CA ARG A 269 5.95 14.27 -3.14
C ARG A 269 5.65 13.12 -2.18
N PHE A 270 6.61 12.74 -1.34
CA PHE A 270 6.39 11.81 -0.24
C PHE A 270 6.39 12.55 1.09
N LEU A 271 5.23 12.63 1.71
CA LEU A 271 5.01 13.26 3.01
C LEU A 271 4.98 12.22 4.11
N THR A 272 5.29 12.66 5.33
CA THR A 272 5.09 11.89 6.55
C THR A 272 4.29 12.74 7.52
N GLY A 273 3.02 12.41 7.70
CA GLY A 273 2.11 13.25 8.45
C GLY A 273 0.68 12.73 8.48
N ASP A 274 -0.18 13.50 9.16
CA ASP A 274 -1.59 13.19 9.29
C ASP A 274 -2.32 13.44 7.96
N ALA A 275 -3.12 12.46 7.51
CA ALA A 275 -3.91 12.56 6.29
C ALA A 275 -4.96 13.68 6.31
N ARG A 276 -5.31 14.20 7.49
CA ARG A 276 -6.24 15.32 7.68
C ARG A 276 -5.60 16.68 7.40
N GLU A 277 -4.27 16.75 7.35
CA GLU A 277 -3.56 18.02 7.18
C GLU A 277 -2.26 17.81 6.38
N THR A 278 -2.34 18.08 5.08
CA THR A 278 -1.22 18.00 4.14
C THR A 278 -0.96 19.35 3.48
N ALA A 279 -0.78 20.38 4.32
CA ALA A 279 -0.65 21.79 3.91
C ALA A 279 0.51 22.06 2.91
N SER A 280 1.51 21.18 2.83
CA SER A 280 2.57 21.28 1.82
C SER A 280 2.11 20.99 0.39
N LEU A 281 0.91 20.44 0.20
CA LEU A 281 0.29 20.20 -1.11
C LEU A 281 -0.67 21.34 -1.45
N LEU A 282 -0.60 21.83 -2.68
CA LEU A 282 -1.41 22.94 -3.16
C LEU A 282 -2.89 22.53 -3.33
N ASP A 283 -3.78 23.50 -3.19
CA ASP A 283 -5.21 23.32 -3.48
C ASP A 283 -5.44 22.90 -4.93
N GLY A 284 -6.38 21.99 -5.15
CA GLY A 284 -6.79 21.56 -6.49
C GLY A 284 -5.66 20.99 -7.35
N CYS A 285 -4.60 20.43 -6.75
CA CYS A 285 -3.45 19.91 -7.49
C CYS A 285 -3.52 18.41 -7.81
N MET A 286 -4.55 17.70 -7.34
CA MET A 286 -4.74 16.26 -7.56
C MET A 286 -5.82 15.99 -8.59
N THR A 287 -5.51 15.13 -9.57
CA THR A 287 -6.51 14.64 -10.52
C THR A 287 -7.28 13.45 -9.95
N LEU A 288 -6.56 12.53 -9.30
CA LEU A 288 -7.15 11.31 -8.75
C LEU A 288 -6.51 10.97 -7.40
N THR A 289 -7.34 10.67 -6.41
CA THR A 289 -6.92 9.96 -5.20
C THR A 289 -7.38 8.51 -5.29
N VAL A 290 -6.48 7.55 -5.07
CA VAL A 290 -6.86 6.15 -4.84
C VAL A 290 -6.26 5.67 -3.54
N THR A 291 -7.11 5.32 -2.59
CA THR A 291 -6.68 5.08 -1.21
C THR A 291 -7.52 4.03 -0.50
N SER A 292 -7.00 3.56 0.63
CA SER A 292 -7.67 2.67 1.58
C SER A 292 -7.25 3.09 2.99
N PRO A 293 -8.15 3.66 3.80
CA PRO A 293 -7.80 4.11 5.13
C PRO A 293 -7.58 2.94 6.09
N PRO A 294 -6.83 3.13 7.19
CA PRO A 294 -6.70 2.12 8.22
C PRO A 294 -8.05 1.88 8.93
N PHE A 295 -8.31 0.62 9.33
CA PHE A 295 -9.55 0.21 9.99
C PHE A 295 -9.33 -0.14 11.46
N LEU A 296 -10.12 0.51 12.34
CA LEU A 296 -10.47 0.14 13.72
C LEU A 296 -9.54 -0.84 14.48
N ASP A 297 -8.27 -0.47 14.70
CA ASP A 297 -7.29 -1.20 15.51
C ASP A 297 -7.06 -2.67 15.08
N VAL A 298 -7.20 -2.96 13.78
CA VAL A 298 -7.04 -4.33 13.24
C VAL A 298 -5.57 -4.74 13.09
N VAL A 299 -4.64 -3.77 13.09
CA VAL A 299 -3.22 -3.99 12.77
C VAL A 299 -2.33 -3.37 13.84
N ASP A 300 -1.47 -4.20 14.46
CA ASP A 300 -0.45 -3.78 15.42
C ASP A 300 0.80 -3.22 14.71
N TYR A 301 0.68 -2.06 14.07
CA TYR A 301 1.78 -1.48 13.29
C TYR A 301 3.08 -1.33 14.11
N THR A 302 2.99 -1.11 15.41
CA THR A 302 4.13 -1.00 16.33
C THR A 302 4.85 -2.34 16.49
N GLY A 303 4.12 -3.36 16.97
CA GLY A 303 4.66 -4.71 17.19
C GLY A 303 5.10 -5.38 15.90
N ASP A 304 4.53 -4.99 14.77
CA ASP A 304 4.82 -5.60 13.47
C ASP A 304 6.09 -5.05 12.81
N ASN A 305 6.45 -3.81 13.13
CA ASN A 305 7.53 -3.08 12.47
C ASN A 305 8.71 -2.73 13.39
N TRP A 306 8.71 -3.13 14.67
CA TRP A 306 9.78 -2.73 15.61
C TRP A 306 11.20 -2.99 15.09
N LEU A 307 11.45 -4.15 14.44
CA LEU A 307 12.78 -4.46 13.90
C LEU A 307 13.12 -3.61 12.67
N ARG A 308 12.12 -3.24 11.87
CA ARG A 308 12.29 -2.30 10.75
C ARG A 308 12.58 -0.90 11.27
N CYS A 309 11.89 -0.46 12.31
CA CYS A 309 12.14 0.81 12.98
C CYS A 309 13.56 0.84 13.56
N TRP A 310 13.96 -0.20 14.30
CA TRP A 310 15.32 -0.36 14.82
C TRP A 310 16.38 -0.23 13.72
N PHE A 311 16.24 -0.96 12.61
CA PHE A 311 17.18 -0.93 11.48
C PHE A 311 17.23 0.45 10.80
N THR A 312 16.11 1.16 10.74
CA THR A 312 16.01 2.48 10.09
C THR A 312 16.23 3.66 11.03
N GLY A 313 16.53 3.40 12.31
CA GLY A 313 16.74 4.44 13.32
C GLY A 313 15.46 5.17 13.76
N LEU A 314 14.30 4.58 13.51
CA LEU A 314 13.00 5.13 13.90
C LEU A 314 12.57 4.63 15.28
N ASP A 315 11.85 5.46 16.01
CA ASP A 315 11.20 5.08 17.28
C ASP A 315 9.82 4.46 16.99
N ALA A 316 9.74 3.13 17.13
CA ALA A 316 8.51 2.38 16.91
C ALA A 316 7.38 2.80 17.86
N GLU A 317 7.69 3.12 19.12
CA GLU A 317 6.68 3.52 20.10
C GLU A 317 6.16 4.92 19.82
N ALA A 318 7.04 5.86 19.45
CA ALA A 318 6.62 7.20 19.04
C ALA A 318 5.71 7.15 17.80
N ILE A 319 6.06 6.33 16.81
CA ILE A 319 5.22 6.09 15.63
C ILE A 319 3.87 5.47 16.07
N GLY A 320 3.90 4.46 16.93
CA GLY A 320 2.70 3.82 17.47
C GLY A 320 1.76 4.78 18.19
N ARG A 321 2.30 5.72 18.99
CA ARG A 321 1.52 6.78 19.64
C ARG A 321 0.90 7.75 18.63
N GLY A 322 1.57 8.00 17.51
CA GLY A 322 1.07 8.85 16.42
C GLY A 322 0.00 8.19 15.55
N ILE A 323 0.02 6.86 15.42
CA ILE A 323 -1.00 6.07 14.71
C ILE A 323 -2.20 5.82 15.65
N SER A 324 -2.98 6.88 15.94
CA SER A 324 -4.25 6.70 16.65
C SER A 324 -5.31 6.21 15.66
N THR A 325 -5.55 4.90 15.60
CA THR A 325 -6.74 4.39 14.90
C THR A 325 -7.91 4.35 15.88
N PRO A 326 -9.00 5.09 15.62
CA PRO A 326 -10.16 5.07 16.49
C PRO A 326 -10.72 3.64 16.62
N ARG A 327 -11.11 3.23 17.83
CA ARG A 327 -11.68 1.89 18.07
C ARG A 327 -13.17 1.79 17.78
N THR A 328 -13.83 2.94 17.60
CA THR A 328 -15.26 3.05 17.33
C THR A 328 -15.50 3.57 15.93
N VAL A 329 -16.62 3.15 15.33
CA VAL A 329 -17.06 3.65 14.02
C VAL A 329 -17.23 5.17 14.06
N ALA A 330 -17.75 5.72 15.16
CA ALA A 330 -17.95 7.17 15.31
C ALA A 330 -16.62 7.95 15.23
N GLY A 331 -15.62 7.59 16.05
CA GLY A 331 -14.32 8.28 16.01
C GLY A 331 -13.59 8.07 14.69
N TRP A 332 -13.76 6.91 14.05
CA TRP A 332 -13.23 6.67 12.72
C TRP A 332 -13.92 7.56 11.68
N SER A 333 -15.25 7.69 11.74
CA SER A 333 -16.00 8.59 10.86
C SER A 333 -15.62 10.05 11.04
N GLU A 334 -15.32 10.51 12.25
CA GLU A 334 -14.81 11.87 12.52
C GLU A 334 -13.45 12.08 11.83
N THR A 335 -12.54 11.11 11.97
CA THR A 335 -11.22 11.16 11.32
C THR A 335 -11.37 11.18 9.80
N MET A 336 -12.22 10.30 9.24
CA MET A 336 -12.45 10.23 7.80
C MET A 336 -13.18 11.46 7.27
N ALA A 337 -14.08 12.07 8.03
CA ALA A 337 -14.72 13.34 7.64
C ALA A 337 -13.66 14.44 7.43
N ALA A 338 -12.76 14.62 8.40
CA ALA A 338 -11.65 15.58 8.26
C ALA A 338 -10.70 15.22 7.11
N THR A 339 -10.45 13.93 6.87
CA THR A 339 -9.70 13.50 5.68
C THR A 339 -10.44 13.83 4.39
N PHE A 340 -11.76 13.67 4.32
CA PHE A 340 -12.53 14.05 3.14
C PHE A 340 -12.52 15.56 2.89
N ASP A 341 -12.54 16.39 3.93
CA ASP A 341 -12.40 17.85 3.79
C ASP A 341 -11.04 18.20 3.14
N GLU A 342 -9.97 17.55 3.61
CA GLU A 342 -8.63 17.71 3.03
C GLU A 342 -8.54 17.18 1.59
N LEU A 343 -9.14 16.02 1.31
CA LEU A 343 -9.23 15.50 -0.05
C LEU A 343 -10.02 16.43 -0.97
N HIS A 344 -11.09 17.06 -0.47
CA HIS A 344 -11.86 18.02 -1.25
C HIS A 344 -11.03 19.26 -1.59
N ARG A 345 -10.22 19.77 -0.64
CA ARG A 345 -9.26 20.86 -0.91
C ARG A 345 -8.27 20.49 -2.02
N LEU A 346 -7.69 19.30 -1.95
CA LEU A 346 -6.63 18.82 -2.86
C LEU A 346 -7.11 18.42 -4.25
N THR A 347 -8.28 17.81 -4.37
CA THR A 347 -8.81 17.32 -5.65
C THR A 347 -9.20 18.50 -6.53
N ARG A 348 -8.76 18.58 -7.79
CA ARG A 348 -9.18 19.66 -8.71
C ARG A 348 -10.67 19.55 -9.08
N PRO A 349 -11.33 20.63 -9.55
CA PRO A 349 -12.64 20.50 -10.20
C PRO A 349 -12.58 19.50 -11.37
N GLY A 350 -13.53 18.56 -11.43
CA GLY A 350 -13.55 17.40 -12.32
C GLY A 350 -12.55 16.29 -11.94
N GLY A 351 -11.89 16.39 -10.78
CA GLY A 351 -11.02 15.34 -10.23
C GLY A 351 -11.79 14.35 -9.36
N PHE A 352 -11.19 13.19 -9.11
CA PHE A 352 -11.86 12.03 -8.52
C PHE A 352 -11.21 11.53 -7.23
N VAL A 353 -12.02 10.87 -6.39
CA VAL A 353 -11.55 10.08 -5.24
C VAL A 353 -12.17 8.68 -5.34
N ALA A 354 -11.31 7.68 -5.51
CA ALA A 354 -11.64 6.26 -5.39
C ALA A 354 -11.28 5.80 -3.98
N PHE A 355 -12.27 5.78 -3.09
CA PHE A 355 -12.07 5.52 -1.66
C PHE A 355 -12.43 4.06 -1.33
N GLU A 356 -11.41 3.21 -1.24
CA GLU A 356 -11.59 1.79 -0.93
C GLU A 356 -11.80 1.58 0.56
N VAL A 357 -12.79 0.76 0.88
CA VAL A 357 -13.08 0.32 2.23
C VAL A 357 -13.51 -1.14 2.26
N GLY A 358 -13.33 -1.76 3.43
CA GLY A 358 -13.74 -3.13 3.67
C GLY A 358 -15.10 -3.26 4.35
N GLU A 359 -15.39 -4.47 4.79
CA GLU A 359 -16.46 -4.75 5.74
C GLU A 359 -15.84 -5.11 7.09
N ILE A 360 -16.51 -4.73 8.18
CA ILE A 360 -16.07 -5.06 9.54
C ILE A 360 -17.13 -5.87 10.28
N ARG A 361 -16.76 -6.40 11.45
CA ARG A 361 -17.66 -7.22 12.31
C ARG A 361 -18.28 -8.40 11.55
N LYS A 362 -17.44 -9.12 10.77
CA LYS A 362 -17.84 -10.26 9.92
C LYS A 362 -18.92 -9.90 8.89
N GLY A 363 -18.74 -8.77 8.19
CA GLY A 363 -19.65 -8.32 7.15
C GLY A 363 -20.92 -7.59 7.63
N LYS A 364 -21.12 -7.48 8.96
CA LYS A 364 -22.32 -6.82 9.53
C LYS A 364 -22.32 -5.32 9.34
N LEU A 365 -21.14 -4.70 9.22
CA LEU A 365 -21.04 -3.28 8.89
C LEU A 365 -20.20 -3.11 7.64
N ARG A 366 -20.80 -2.43 6.68
CA ARG A 366 -20.25 -2.14 5.36
C ARG A 366 -19.78 -0.70 5.37
N LEU A 367 -18.47 -0.48 5.29
CA LEU A 367 -17.91 0.86 5.46
C LEU A 367 -18.18 1.77 4.25
N ASP A 368 -18.53 1.22 3.08
CA ASP A 368 -19.02 2.00 1.93
C ASP A 368 -20.27 2.80 2.31
N GLU A 369 -21.15 2.22 3.10
CA GLU A 369 -22.39 2.85 3.59
C GLU A 369 -22.09 3.91 4.66
N VAL A 370 -20.91 3.87 5.29
CA VAL A 370 -20.44 4.88 6.25
C VAL A 370 -19.73 6.03 5.57
N VAL A 371 -18.83 5.76 4.61
CA VAL A 371 -18.02 6.81 3.96
C VAL A 371 -18.79 7.60 2.91
N LEU A 372 -19.80 7.01 2.27
CA LEU A 372 -20.63 7.69 1.29
C LEU A 372 -21.18 9.04 1.82
N PRO A 373 -21.90 9.09 2.96
CA PRO A 373 -22.35 10.38 3.52
C PRO A 373 -21.21 11.28 4.02
N LEU A 374 -20.01 10.76 4.33
CA LEU A 374 -18.88 11.61 4.69
C LEU A 374 -18.37 12.41 3.48
N GLY A 375 -18.17 11.73 2.35
CA GLY A 375 -17.74 12.38 1.12
C GLY A 375 -18.77 13.39 0.57
N LEU A 376 -20.07 13.07 0.67
CA LEU A 376 -21.14 13.99 0.29
C LEU A 376 -21.09 15.30 1.11
N ARG A 377 -20.96 15.18 2.44
CA ARG A 377 -20.87 16.35 3.33
C ARG A 377 -19.63 17.21 3.13
N ALA A 378 -18.52 16.60 2.69
CA ALA A 378 -17.30 17.32 2.32
C ALA A 378 -17.42 18.09 0.98
N GLY A 379 -18.54 17.94 0.25
CA GLY A 379 -18.82 18.67 -0.98
C GLY A 379 -18.61 17.87 -2.28
N PHE A 380 -18.30 16.58 -2.19
CA PHE A 380 -18.18 15.74 -3.38
C PHE A 380 -19.54 15.30 -3.94
N ARG A 381 -19.60 15.11 -5.26
CA ARG A 381 -20.64 14.31 -5.91
C ARG A 381 -20.23 12.84 -5.85
N ALA A 382 -21.10 11.96 -5.35
CA ALA A 382 -20.88 10.52 -5.42
C ALA A 382 -21.48 9.92 -6.72
N HIS A 383 -20.70 9.09 -7.41
CA HIS A 383 -21.16 8.31 -8.56
C HIS A 383 -21.82 7.00 -8.13
N GLY A 384 -21.32 6.39 -7.06
CA GLY A 384 -21.80 5.10 -6.57
C GLY A 384 -20.69 4.27 -5.94
N VAL A 385 -20.98 2.98 -5.74
CA VAL A 385 -20.06 2.03 -5.10
C VAL A 385 -19.71 0.88 -6.05
N LEU A 386 -18.41 0.61 -6.23
CA LEU A 386 -17.93 -0.57 -6.94
C LEU A 386 -17.53 -1.63 -5.91
N VAL A 387 -18.13 -2.81 -5.98
CA VAL A 387 -17.77 -3.96 -5.14
C VAL A 387 -17.07 -5.00 -6.00
N ASN A 388 -15.75 -5.09 -5.87
CA ASN A 388 -15.00 -6.14 -6.53
C ASN A 388 -15.19 -7.46 -5.79
N ARG A 389 -15.93 -8.42 -6.37
CA ARG A 389 -16.12 -9.77 -5.83
C ARG A 389 -15.19 -10.74 -6.53
N GLN A 390 -14.32 -11.40 -5.76
CA GLN A 390 -13.45 -12.46 -6.27
C GLN A 390 -13.85 -13.82 -5.69
N THR A 391 -14.09 -14.79 -6.57
CA THR A 391 -14.25 -16.20 -6.18
C THR A 391 -12.86 -16.84 -6.13
N PHE A 392 -12.26 -16.97 -4.95
CA PHE A 392 -10.96 -17.63 -4.83
C PHE A 392 -11.07 -19.13 -5.17
N THR A 393 -10.20 -19.60 -6.05
CA THR A 393 -10.02 -21.04 -6.31
C THR A 393 -8.76 -21.55 -5.60
N LYS A 394 -8.97 -22.59 -4.76
CA LYS A 394 -8.01 -23.61 -4.28
C LYS A 394 -6.84 -23.30 -3.33
N THR A 395 -6.38 -22.08 -3.07
CA THR A 395 -5.25 -21.87 -2.10
C THR A 395 -5.67 -21.55 -0.65
N ALA A 396 -6.90 -21.05 -0.44
CA ALA A 396 -7.43 -20.76 0.90
C ALA A 396 -7.78 -22.02 1.73
N HIS A 397 -8.09 -23.13 1.04
CA HIS A 397 -8.42 -24.41 1.69
C HIS A 397 -7.23 -25.09 2.38
N ILE A 398 -5.99 -24.82 1.95
CA ILE A 398 -4.78 -25.43 2.54
C ILE A 398 -4.50 -24.85 3.94
N TRP A 399 -5.02 -23.65 4.23
CA TRP A 399 -4.85 -22.95 5.52
C TRP A 399 -6.11 -22.94 6.38
N GLY A 400 -7.13 -23.75 6.06
CA GLY A 400 -8.34 -23.92 6.87
C GLY A 400 -9.23 -22.67 6.96
N VAL A 401 -9.17 -21.77 5.98
CA VAL A 401 -10.06 -20.60 5.89
C VAL A 401 -11.03 -20.83 4.73
N GLY A 402 -12.29 -21.13 5.06
CA GLY A 402 -13.38 -21.14 4.08
C GLY A 402 -13.63 -19.74 3.52
N ASN A 403 -14.20 -19.67 2.31
CA ASN A 403 -14.72 -18.41 1.79
C ASN A 403 -15.73 -17.83 2.79
N ASN A 404 -15.58 -16.56 3.16
CA ASN A 404 -16.46 -15.80 4.07
C ASN A 404 -16.47 -16.20 5.56
N ASP A 405 -15.58 -17.08 6.04
CA ASP A 405 -15.56 -17.41 7.48
C ASP A 405 -14.76 -16.42 8.36
N LYS A 406 -13.75 -15.74 7.80
CA LYS A 406 -12.82 -14.87 8.59
C LYS A 406 -12.40 -13.55 7.95
N GLY A 407 -12.94 -13.20 6.79
CA GLY A 407 -12.66 -11.94 6.09
C GLY A 407 -13.49 -11.85 4.82
N THR A 408 -13.95 -10.64 4.49
CA THR A 408 -14.76 -10.41 3.29
C THR A 408 -13.82 -10.22 2.11
N ASN A 409 -13.93 -11.11 1.12
CA ASN A 409 -13.11 -11.14 -0.09
C ASN A 409 -13.51 -10.04 -1.10
N SER A 410 -14.06 -8.93 -0.62
CA SER A 410 -14.59 -7.83 -1.43
C SER A 410 -13.86 -6.53 -1.13
N ASN A 411 -13.39 -5.86 -2.18
CA ASN A 411 -12.98 -4.46 -2.11
C ASN A 411 -14.20 -3.62 -2.44
N ARG A 412 -14.57 -2.66 -1.59
CA ARG A 412 -15.71 -1.77 -1.81
C ARG A 412 -15.19 -0.36 -2.01
N VAL A 413 -15.35 0.18 -3.21
CA VAL A 413 -14.80 1.48 -3.57
C VAL A 413 -15.95 2.45 -3.78
N VAL A 414 -16.03 3.48 -2.95
CA VAL A 414 -16.94 4.59 -3.18
C VAL A 414 -16.24 5.59 -4.08
N LEU A 415 -16.86 5.91 -5.22
CA LEU A 415 -16.30 6.85 -6.19
C LEU A 415 -16.96 8.22 -6.03
N PHE A 416 -16.11 9.22 -5.82
CA PHE A 416 -16.48 10.62 -5.71
C PHE A 416 -15.83 11.46 -6.81
N GLU A 417 -16.45 12.59 -7.13
CA GLU A 417 -15.94 13.63 -8.02
C GLU A 417 -16.15 15.01 -7.40
N ARG A 418 -15.15 15.88 -7.50
CA ARG A 418 -15.29 17.28 -7.11
C ARG A 418 -15.89 18.04 -8.28
N VAL A 419 -17.12 18.53 -8.14
CA VAL A 419 -17.85 19.25 -9.20
C VAL A 419 -17.51 20.74 -9.27
#